data_AF-A0A7L3PLL3-F1
#
_entry.id   AF-A0A7L3PLL3-F1
#
_cell.length_a   1.000
_cell.length_b   1.000
_cell.length_c   1.000
_cell.angle_alpha   90.00
_cell.angle_beta   90.00
_cell.angle_gamma   90.00
#
_symmetry.space_group_name_H-M   'P 1'
#
loop_
_entity.id
_entity.type
_entity.pdbx_description
1 polymer ?
#
loop_
_entity_poly.entity_id
_entity_poly.type
_entity_poly.pdbx_seq_one_letter_code
_entity_poly.pdbx_strand_id
1 'polypeptide(L)'
;MANHARFVARTVMVQNGNVEAAYGVLNRILAQDGVADAVRRSRYYEKPSQQRRRRAYEACRRVYCNEMARKIAFLARATRQDPWLGC
;
A
#
# COMPACT_ATOMS: atom_id res chain seq x y z
N MET A 1 -20.83 -24.89 12.69
CA MET A 1 -21.43 -23.94 11.73
C MET A 1 -20.56 -22.69 11.67
N ALA A 2 -20.52 -21.96 10.55
CA ALA A 2 -19.76 -20.71 10.49
C ALA A 2 -20.50 -19.62 11.26
N ASN A 3 -19.82 -18.93 12.18
CA ASN A 3 -20.41 -17.89 13.03
C ASN A 3 -20.73 -16.58 12.26
N HIS A 4 -20.33 -16.49 10.99
CA HIS A 4 -20.48 -15.28 10.15
C HIS A 4 -21.14 -15.61 8.80
N ALA A 5 -21.81 -14.62 8.22
CA ALA A 5 -22.41 -14.72 6.89
C ALA A 5 -21.35 -15.04 5.82
N ARG A 6 -21.65 -16.02 4.95
CA ARG A 6 -20.77 -16.45 3.86
C ARG A 6 -20.89 -15.48 2.68
N PHE A 7 -19.83 -15.36 1.89
CA PHE A 7 -19.79 -14.54 0.67
C PHE A 7 -20.03 -13.03 0.86
N VAL A 8 -19.85 -12.53 2.09
CA VAL A 8 -19.93 -11.09 2.39
C VAL A 8 -18.52 -10.49 2.44
N ALA A 9 -17.61 -11.08 3.21
CA ALA A 9 -16.26 -10.55 3.36
C ALA A 9 -15.36 -10.90 2.17
N ARG A 10 -14.57 -9.94 1.68
CA ARG A 10 -13.52 -10.10 0.65
C ARG A 10 -14.01 -10.84 -0.61
N THR A 11 -15.27 -10.60 -0.99
CA THR A 11 -15.91 -11.20 -2.16
C THR A 11 -15.99 -10.15 -3.27
N VAL A 12 -15.67 -10.53 -4.51
CA VAL A 12 -15.66 -9.63 -5.67
C VAL A 12 -16.50 -10.26 -6.77
N MET A 13 -17.42 -9.48 -7.36
CA MET A 13 -18.24 -9.91 -8.48
C MET A 13 -17.46 -9.77 -9.80
N VAL A 14 -17.59 -10.75 -10.68
CA VAL A 14 -16.96 -10.73 -12.01
C VAL A 14 -17.88 -10.01 -12.98
N GLN A 15 -17.38 -8.95 -13.62
CA GLN A 15 -18.11 -8.22 -14.65
C GLN A 15 -17.76 -8.78 -16.03
N ASN A 16 -18.77 -9.01 -16.88
CA ASN A 16 -18.62 -9.42 -18.28
C ASN A 16 -17.71 -10.65 -18.50
N GLY A 17 -17.66 -11.57 -17.52
CA GLY A 17 -16.79 -12.75 -17.57
C GLY A 17 -15.29 -12.45 -17.46
N ASN A 18 -14.88 -11.21 -17.18
CA ASN A 18 -13.48 -10.83 -17.06
C ASN A 18 -12.92 -11.17 -15.66
N VAL A 19 -12.49 -12.42 -15.50
CA VAL A 19 -11.96 -12.96 -14.23
C VAL A 19 -10.62 -12.32 -13.87
N GLU A 20 -9.75 -12.06 -14.83
CA GLU A 20 -8.43 -11.45 -14.62
C GLU A 20 -8.56 -10.08 -13.95
N ALA A 21 -9.45 -9.23 -14.45
CA ALA A 21 -9.71 -7.92 -13.87
C ALA A 21 -10.25 -8.04 -12.43
N ALA A 22 -11.19 -8.95 -12.18
CA ALA A 22 -11.74 -9.18 -10.85
C ALA A 22 -10.68 -9.68 -9.86
N TYR A 23 -9.79 -10.57 -10.30
CA TYR A 23 -8.69 -11.07 -9.48
C TYR A 23 -7.66 -9.97 -9.17
N GLY A 24 -7.35 -9.11 -10.15
CA GLY A 24 -6.49 -7.94 -9.94
C GLY A 24 -7.07 -6.98 -8.90
N VAL A 25 -8.38 -6.73 -8.94
CA VAL A 25 -9.08 -5.92 -7.94
C VAL A 25 -9.04 -6.59 -6.56
N LEU A 26 -9.32 -7.89 -6.48
CA LEU A 26 -9.27 -8.63 -5.22
C LEU A 26 -7.87 -8.54 -4.59
N ASN A 27 -6.82 -8.76 -5.37
CA ASN A 27 -5.44 -8.69 -4.88
C ASN A 27 -5.07 -7.28 -4.40
N ARG A 28 -5.55 -6.23 -5.08
CA ARG A 28 -5.37 -4.83 -4.65
C ARG A 28 -6.06 -4.57 -3.31
N ILE A 29 -7.29 -5.03 -3.12
CA ILE A 29 -8.03 -4.89 -1.85
C ILE A 29 -7.25 -5.57 -0.72
N LEU A 30 -6.80 -6.82 -0.94
CA LEU A 30 -6.03 -7.57 0.06
C LEU A 30 -4.67 -6.93 0.40
N ALA A 31 -4.03 -6.28 -0.58
CA ALA A 31 -2.78 -5.57 -0.39
C ALA A 31 -2.99 -4.25 0.39
N GLN A 32 -4.04 -3.49 0.06
CA GLN A 32 -4.39 -2.25 0.75
C GLN A 32 -4.79 -2.48 2.21
N ASP A 33 -5.54 -3.55 2.48
CA ASP A 33 -5.89 -3.98 3.84
C ASP A 33 -4.69 -4.56 4.62
N GLY A 34 -3.55 -4.78 3.95
CA GLY A 34 -2.35 -5.38 4.55
C GLY A 34 -2.47 -6.88 4.87
N VAL A 35 -3.52 -7.56 4.40
CA VAL A 35 -3.76 -8.99 4.66
C VAL A 35 -2.64 -9.84 4.07
N ALA A 36 -2.20 -9.53 2.84
CA ALA A 36 -1.13 -10.26 2.18
C ALA A 36 0.18 -10.23 3.00
N ASP A 37 0.56 -9.06 3.51
CA ASP A 37 1.76 -8.91 4.33
C ASP A 37 1.60 -9.54 5.71
N ALA A 38 0.42 -9.46 6.31
CA ALA A 38 0.12 -10.15 7.56
C ALA A 38 0.29 -11.66 7.42
N VAL A 39 -0.25 -12.26 6.35
CA VAL A 39 -0.12 -13.70 6.06
C VAL A 39 1.33 -14.11 5.85
N ARG A 40 2.11 -13.31 5.09
CA ARG A 40 3.55 -13.57 4.90
C ARG A 40 4.31 -13.53 6.23
N ARG A 41 3.98 -12.57 7.09
CA ARG A 41 4.60 -12.41 8.42
C ARG A 41 4.19 -13.51 9.38
N SER A 42 2.94 -13.99 9.33
CA SER A 42 2.46 -15.07 10.20
C SER A 42 3.00 -16.44 9.83
N ARG A 43 3.70 -16.59 8.69
CA ARG A 43 4.33 -17.85 8.29
C ARG A 43 5.36 -18.35 9.30
N TYR A 44 6.07 -17.43 9.95
CA TYR A 44 7.06 -17.74 10.98
C TYR A 44 6.88 -16.82 12.19
N TYR A 45 7.24 -17.29 13.38
CA TYR A 45 7.16 -16.47 14.58
C TYR A 45 8.15 -15.30 14.54
N GLU A 46 7.64 -14.07 14.59
CA GLU A 46 8.43 -12.84 14.74
C GLU A 46 8.60 -12.54 16.24
N LYS A 47 9.84 -12.54 16.74
CA LYS A 47 10.13 -12.19 18.14
C LYS A 47 9.65 -10.75 18.45
N PRO A 48 9.13 -10.46 19.65
CA PRO A 48 8.57 -9.14 19.99
C PRO A 48 9.57 -7.98 19.82
N SER A 49 10.85 -8.21 20.12
CA SER A 49 11.90 -7.21 19.91
C SER A 49 12.12 -6.87 18.44
N GLN A 50 12.07 -7.87 17.55
CA GLN A 50 12.21 -7.69 16.10
C GLN A 50 10.98 -6.99 15.54
N GLN A 51 9.79 -7.39 15.98
CA GLN A 51 8.54 -6.72 15.60
C GLN A 51 8.55 -5.23 15.97
N ARG A 52 9.00 -4.88 17.18
CA ARG A 52 9.12 -3.47 17.60
C ARG A 52 10.10 -2.69 16.74
N ARG A 53 11.27 -3.25 16.44
CA ARG A 53 12.28 -2.63 15.56
C ARG A 53 11.72 -2.39 14.16
N ARG A 54 11.04 -3.38 13.58
CA ARG A 54 10.42 -3.26 12.26
C ARG A 54 9.33 -2.18 12.24
N ARG A 55 8.42 -2.17 13.21
CA ARG A 55 7.35 -1.15 13.31
C ARG A 55 7.92 0.26 13.39
N ALA A 56 8.98 0.45 14.19
CA ALA A 56 9.66 1.75 14.29
C ALA A 56 10.27 2.16 12.93
N TYR A 57 10.97 1.25 12.25
CA TYR A 57 11.54 1.50 10.93
C TYR A 57 10.46 1.86 9.89
N GLU A 58 9.37 1.08 9.81
CA GLU A 58 8.25 1.32 8.90
C GLU A 58 7.59 2.69 9.16
N ALA A 59 7.44 3.07 10.44
CA ALA A 59 6.88 4.37 10.82
C ALA A 59 7.79 5.53 10.37
N CYS A 60 9.09 5.46 10.65
CA CYS A 60 10.06 6.47 10.24
C CYS A 60 10.16 6.58 8.71
N ARG A 61 10.19 5.44 8.01
CA ARG A 61 10.20 5.41 6.55
C ARG A 61 8.95 6.07 5.96
N ARG A 62 7.77 5.79 6.52
CA ARG A 62 6.51 6.41 6.08
C ARG A 62 6.55 7.93 6.23
N VAL A 63 7.02 8.45 7.38
CA VAL A 63 7.16 9.89 7.60
C VAL A 63 8.11 10.50 6.57
N TYR A 64 9.31 9.93 6.41
CA TYR A 64 10.30 10.42 5.46
C TYR A 64 9.78 10.45 4.02
N CYS A 65 9.22 9.33 3.54
CA CYS A 65 8.69 9.24 2.18
C CYS A 65 7.55 10.25 1.94
N ASN A 66 6.68 10.46 2.93
CA ASN A 66 5.60 11.43 2.84
C ASN A 66 6.12 12.87 2.77
N GLU A 67 7.08 13.26 3.63
CA GLU A 67 7.65 14.60 3.59
C GLU A 67 8.45 14.85 2.30
N MET A 68 9.20 13.85 1.83
CA MET A 68 9.91 13.94 0.57
C MET A 68 8.95 14.11 -0.61
N ALA A 69 7.86 13.33 -0.66
CA ALA A 69 6.83 13.46 -1.69
C ALA A 69 6.18 14.86 -1.66
N ARG A 70 5.92 15.42 -0.48
CA ARG A 70 5.42 16.80 -0.34
C ARG A 70 6.40 17.83 -0.88
N LYS A 71 7.69 17.70 -0.56
CA LYS A 71 8.74 18.59 -1.06
C LYS A 71 8.84 18.52 -2.58
N ILE A 72 8.82 17.32 -3.15
CA ILE A 72 8.85 17.10 -4.60
C ILE A 72 7.63 17.76 -5.25
N ALA A 73 6.43 17.52 -4.74
CA ALA A 73 5.20 18.13 -5.28
C ALA A 73 5.21 19.66 -5.21
N PHE A 74 5.83 20.23 -4.16
CA PHE A 74 6.02 21.67 -4.03
C PHE A 74 7.00 22.21 -5.09
N LEU A 75 8.18 21.60 -5.20
CA LEU A 75 9.22 22.01 -6.16
C LEU A 75 8.82 21.76 -7.62
N ALA A 76 8.00 20.75 -7.88
CA ALA A 76 7.52 20.43 -9.23
C ALA A 76 6.82 21.61 -9.92
N ARG A 77 6.25 22.56 -9.15
CA ARG A 77 5.68 23.81 -9.69
C ARG A 77 6.73 24.74 -10.28
N ALA A 78 7.96 24.67 -9.78
CA ALA A 78 9.08 25.46 -10.25
C ALA A 78 9.81 24.81 -11.45
N THR A 79 9.45 23.57 -11.81
CA THR A 79 9.99 22.86 -12.98
C THR A 79 9.39 23.42 -14.27
N ARG A 80 9.73 24.66 -14.58
CA ARG A 80 9.43 25.34 -15.84
C ARG A 80 10.73 25.63 -16.59
N GLN A 81 10.63 25.95 -17.88
CA GLN A 81 11.78 26.47 -18.63
C GLN A 81 12.31 27.73 -17.95
N ASP A 82 13.62 27.90 -17.98
CA ASP A 82 14.27 29.06 -17.36
C ASP A 82 13.71 30.35 -17.97
N PRO A 83 13.09 31.23 -17.17
CA PRO A 83 12.58 32.50 -17.69
C PRO A 83 13.69 33.45 -18.16
N TRP A 84 14.95 33.26 -17.75
CA TRP A 84 16.05 34.18 -18.02
C TRP A 84 17.16 33.55 -18.86
N LEU A 85 16.79 32.90 -19.97
CA LEU A 85 17.74 32.34 -20.93
C LEU A 85 18.67 33.42 -21.50
N GLY A 86 19.96 33.33 -21.13
CA GLY A 86 21.02 34.19 -21.67
C GLY A 86 21.38 35.43 -20.82
N CYS A 87 20.83 35.56 -19.61
CA CYS A 87 21.32 36.49 -18.59
C CYS A 87 22.23 35.79 -17.58
#